data_AF-A0AAU0PYX0-F1
#
_entry.id   AF-A0AAU0PYX0-F1
#
_cell.length_a   1.000
_cell.length_b   1.000
_cell.length_c   1.000
_cell.angle_alpha   90.00
_cell.angle_beta   90.00
_cell.angle_gamma   90.00
#
_symmetry.space_group_name_H-M   'P 1'
#
loop_
_entity.id
_entity.type
_entity.pdbx_description
1 polymer ?
#
loop_
_entity_poly.entity_id
_entity_poly.type
_entity_poly.pdbx_seq_one_letter_code
_entity_poly.pdbx_strand_id
1 'polypeptide(L)'
;MLPKTMKAAVAAAGISCAGVCGVVVAPAAYAGDAVNALPATGDVHGASSRPIIFILPGQSVGTLPYGKMKSNLEAGGYDTRILDLKGTDVVADAHLIADEVHRVREDNPDAEISLVGHSAGGISAREYLKHQGGTSDIARYIAIGSPQYGSPGACVQGGTAKDLCPGSEYMNRLNAGDDTPGPTEYYAIRGEHEWADGRLDGGQCRMKPVASPSPLINGGFHHSIESLQSEVSATVLAALNGTCTGEFVDEPIDSIQAKDTIFQDGL
;
A
#
# COMPACT_ATOMS: atom_id res chain seq x y z
N MET A 1 -50.07 -14.18 22.22
CA MET A 1 -50.30 -15.23 23.24
C MET A 1 -49.48 -16.44 22.84
N LEU A 2 -48.51 -16.82 23.69
CA LEU A 2 -47.71 -18.06 23.59
C LEU A 2 -48.60 -19.28 23.32
N PRO A 3 -48.12 -20.35 22.62
CA PRO A 3 -47.32 -21.34 23.34
C PRO A 3 -46.28 -22.19 22.55
N LYS A 4 -45.25 -22.56 23.33
CA LYS A 4 -44.69 -23.91 23.55
C LYS A 4 -43.80 -24.59 22.48
N THR A 5 -42.51 -24.45 22.78
CA THR A 5 -41.38 -25.40 22.66
C THR A 5 -41.72 -26.91 22.80
N MET A 6 -41.11 -27.73 21.95
CA MET A 6 -40.87 -29.19 22.13
C MET A 6 -39.34 -29.40 22.22
N LYS A 7 -38.81 -29.74 23.40
CA LYS A 7 -38.47 -31.10 23.90
C LYS A 7 -37.25 -31.74 23.21
N ALA A 8 -36.10 -31.64 23.88
CA ALA A 8 -35.01 -32.62 23.80
C ALA A 8 -35.28 -33.77 24.79
N ALA A 9 -34.99 -34.98 24.36
CA ALA A 9 -34.85 -36.19 25.18
C ALA A 9 -33.35 -36.59 25.08
N VAL A 10 -32.68 -37.29 26.00
CA VAL A 10 -33.04 -38.54 26.70
C VAL A 10 -32.11 -38.71 27.93
N ALA A 11 -32.70 -39.28 28.99
CA ALA A 11 -32.18 -40.12 30.08
C ALA A 11 -31.02 -39.66 30.99
N ALA A 12 -31.37 -39.53 32.27
CA ALA A 12 -30.51 -39.87 33.40
C ALA A 12 -30.87 -41.28 33.90
N ALA A 13 -29.87 -42.07 34.25
CA ALA A 13 -30.00 -43.18 35.20
C ALA A 13 -28.79 -43.12 36.12
N GLY A 14 -29.02 -42.72 37.37
CA GLY A 14 -28.02 -42.78 38.44
C GLY A 14 -27.98 -44.15 39.08
N ILE A 15 -26.89 -44.45 39.79
CA ILE A 15 -26.84 -45.29 40.99
C ILE A 15 -25.73 -44.73 41.89
N SER A 16 -26.05 -44.66 43.17
CA SER A 16 -25.28 -44.05 44.27
C SER A 16 -24.16 -44.95 44.81
N CYS A 17 -23.23 -44.31 45.53
CA CYS A 17 -21.97 -44.78 46.10
C CYS A 17 -22.03 -46.01 47.02
N ALA A 18 -20.96 -46.82 46.99
CA ALA A 18 -20.34 -47.39 48.18
C ALA A 18 -18.89 -47.86 47.92
N GLY A 19 -17.91 -47.19 48.54
CA GLY A 19 -16.86 -47.88 49.31
C GLY A 19 -15.52 -48.27 48.67
N VAL A 20 -14.49 -47.49 49.05
CA VAL A 20 -13.17 -47.92 49.59
C VAL A 20 -12.04 -48.40 48.64
N CYS A 21 -10.94 -47.63 48.73
CA CYS A 21 -9.50 -47.91 48.57
C CYS A 21 -8.91 -48.36 47.21
N GLY A 22 -7.93 -47.58 46.75
CA GLY A 22 -6.73 -48.15 46.12
C GLY A 22 -6.13 -47.36 44.97
N VAL A 23 -5.13 -46.53 45.29
CA VAL A 23 -3.99 -46.12 44.44
C VAL A 23 -4.31 -45.43 43.09
N VAL A 24 -4.25 -44.10 43.10
CA VAL A 24 -4.11 -43.31 41.86
C VAL A 24 -2.64 -43.33 41.44
N VAL A 25 -2.35 -44.05 40.36
CA VAL A 25 -1.10 -43.91 39.61
C VAL A 25 -1.24 -42.66 38.74
N ALA A 26 -0.43 -41.63 39.00
CA ALA A 26 -0.36 -40.45 38.15
C ALA A 26 0.35 -40.82 36.82
N PRO A 27 -0.21 -40.50 35.64
CA PRO A 27 0.56 -40.55 34.41
C PRO A 27 1.49 -39.33 34.32
N ALA A 28 2.75 -39.62 33.97
CA ALA A 28 3.82 -38.66 33.77
C ALA A 28 3.43 -37.58 32.73
N ALA A 29 3.72 -36.32 33.05
CA ALA A 29 3.61 -35.21 32.13
C ALA A 29 4.63 -35.40 31.00
N TYR A 30 4.12 -35.55 29.77
CA TYR A 30 4.93 -35.44 28.56
C TYR A 30 5.16 -33.95 28.32
N ALA A 31 6.40 -33.50 28.50
CA ALA A 31 6.88 -32.23 27.98
C ALA A 31 6.94 -32.38 26.45
N GLY A 32 5.95 -31.81 25.76
CA GLY A 32 5.88 -31.73 24.30
C GLY A 32 6.16 -30.30 23.85
N ASP A 33 7.35 -30.12 23.29
CA ASP A 33 7.83 -29.10 22.36
C ASP A 33 7.21 -27.70 22.40
N ALA A 34 8.06 -26.76 22.82
CA ALA A 34 7.91 -25.34 22.57
C ALA A 34 7.68 -25.11 21.07
N VAL A 35 6.48 -24.68 20.72
CA VAL A 35 6.22 -24.01 19.45
C VAL A 35 7.22 -22.86 19.33
N ASN A 36 8.10 -22.93 18.34
CA ASN A 36 8.95 -21.82 17.95
C ASN A 36 8.03 -20.66 17.60
N ALA A 37 7.84 -19.74 18.54
CA ALA A 37 7.28 -18.43 18.26
C ALA A 37 8.22 -17.78 17.24
N LEU A 38 7.67 -17.42 16.08
CA LEU A 38 8.36 -16.53 15.15
C LEU A 38 8.87 -15.32 15.96
N PRO A 39 10.12 -14.87 15.75
CA PRO A 39 10.63 -13.73 16.48
C PRO A 39 9.70 -12.56 16.22
N ALA A 40 9.16 -11.97 17.29
CA ALA A 40 8.51 -10.68 17.20
C ALA A 40 9.51 -9.74 16.55
N THR A 41 9.16 -9.18 15.38
CA THR A 41 9.89 -8.08 14.78
C THR A 41 9.85 -6.94 15.79
N GLY A 42 10.91 -6.80 16.59
CA GLY A 42 11.02 -5.71 17.53
C GLY A 42 10.93 -4.39 16.78
N ASP A 43 10.31 -3.39 17.39
CA ASP A 43 10.32 -2.01 16.89
C ASP A 43 11.76 -1.62 16.55
N VAL A 44 12.09 -1.60 15.26
CA VAL A 44 13.42 -1.26 14.76
C VAL A 44 13.66 0.25 14.91
N HIS A 45 12.58 1.01 15.00
CA HIS A 45 12.54 2.44 15.23
C HIS A 45 12.16 2.67 16.70
N GLY A 46 13.16 3.01 17.53
CA GLY A 46 12.94 3.30 18.95
C GLY A 46 11.86 4.39 19.16
N ALA A 47 11.35 4.49 20.39
CA ALA A 47 10.16 5.28 20.74
C ALA A 47 10.22 6.81 20.43
N SER A 48 11.34 7.36 19.93
CA SER A 48 11.51 8.81 19.77
C SER A 48 11.42 9.36 18.35
N SER A 49 11.03 8.59 17.32
CA SER A 49 10.50 9.12 16.03
C SER A 49 10.25 7.94 15.08
N ARG A 50 9.04 7.35 15.10
CA ARG A 50 8.65 6.39 14.06
C ARG A 50 8.53 7.16 12.73
N PRO A 51 9.12 6.69 11.61
CA PRO A 51 8.93 7.33 10.31
C PRO A 51 7.45 7.40 9.96
N ILE A 52 7.03 8.53 9.40
CA ILE A 52 5.63 8.81 9.07
C ILE A 52 5.36 8.43 7.62
N ILE A 53 4.32 7.64 7.42
CA ILE A 53 3.93 7.15 6.09
C ILE A 53 2.53 7.67 5.75
N PHE A 54 2.42 8.45 4.68
CA PHE A 54 1.12 8.82 4.13
C PHE A 54 0.72 7.86 3.01
N ILE A 55 -0.37 7.13 3.21
CA ILE A 55 -1.03 6.36 2.17
C ILE A 55 -2.00 7.28 1.43
N LEU A 56 -1.86 7.35 0.12
CA LEU A 56 -2.61 8.24 -0.78
C LEU A 56 -3.53 7.39 -1.68
N PRO A 57 -4.84 7.38 -1.41
CA PRO A 57 -5.79 6.58 -2.17
C PRO A 57 -5.87 6.90 -3.66
N GLY A 58 -6.20 5.89 -4.45
CA GLY A 58 -6.64 6.03 -5.83
C GLY A 58 -8.01 6.69 -5.98
N GLN A 59 -8.32 7.08 -7.21
CA GLN A 59 -9.52 7.84 -7.56
C GLN A 59 -10.81 7.19 -7.07
N SER A 60 -11.59 7.93 -6.27
CA SER A 60 -12.91 7.54 -5.76
C SER A 60 -12.93 6.26 -4.92
N VAL A 61 -11.77 5.72 -4.52
CA VAL A 61 -11.67 4.49 -3.71
C VAL A 61 -11.98 4.79 -2.24
N GLY A 62 -11.65 6.00 -1.77
CA GLY A 62 -11.72 6.37 -0.36
C GLY A 62 -10.69 5.63 0.49
N THR A 63 -10.80 5.74 1.81
CA THR A 63 -9.75 5.27 2.74
C THR A 63 -9.89 3.81 3.18
N LEU A 64 -11.11 3.25 3.18
CA LEU A 64 -11.41 1.93 3.75
C LEU A 64 -10.55 0.79 3.18
N PRO A 65 -10.28 0.70 1.87
CA PRO A 65 -9.50 -0.41 1.30
C PRO A 65 -8.03 -0.44 1.71
N TYR A 66 -7.50 0.62 2.33
CA TYR A 66 -6.09 0.71 2.73
C TYR A 66 -5.84 0.31 4.19
N GLY A 67 -6.90 -0.04 4.94
CA GLY A 67 -6.79 -0.39 6.36
C GLY A 67 -5.83 -1.55 6.64
N LYS A 68 -5.84 -2.59 5.80
CA LYS A 68 -4.94 -3.73 5.93
C LYS A 68 -3.48 -3.35 5.70
N MET A 69 -3.21 -2.54 4.67
CA MET A 69 -1.86 -2.02 4.42
C MET A 69 -1.40 -1.16 5.59
N LYS A 70 -2.24 -0.25 6.10
CA LYS A 70 -1.95 0.55 7.30
C LYS A 70 -1.56 -0.35 8.48
N SER A 71 -2.35 -1.37 8.80
CA SER A 71 -2.02 -2.29 9.90
C SER A 71 -0.70 -3.04 9.68
N ASN A 72 -0.40 -3.45 8.44
CA ASN A 72 0.88 -4.11 8.12
C ASN A 72 2.07 -3.16 8.30
N LEU A 73 1.94 -1.89 7.88
CA LEU A 73 2.98 -0.88 8.05
C LEU A 73 3.16 -0.51 9.54
N GLU A 74 2.07 -0.36 10.29
CA GLU A 74 2.14 -0.13 11.74
C GLU A 74 2.82 -1.29 12.48
N ALA A 75 2.55 -2.54 12.09
CA ALA A 75 3.25 -3.70 12.62
C ALA A 75 4.76 -3.72 12.26
N GLY A 76 5.16 -3.00 11.21
CA GLY A 76 6.55 -2.76 10.83
C GLY A 76 7.22 -1.60 11.59
N GLY A 77 6.53 -0.94 12.52
CA GLY A 77 7.09 0.16 13.32
C GLY A 77 6.90 1.56 12.72
N TYR A 78 6.02 1.71 11.73
CA TYR A 78 5.76 2.99 11.06
C TYR A 78 4.56 3.75 11.67
N ASP A 79 4.60 5.09 11.71
CA ASP A 79 3.41 5.92 11.97
C ASP A 79 2.66 6.14 10.65
N THR A 80 1.69 5.27 10.37
CA THR A 80 1.02 5.26 9.06
C THR A 80 -0.30 6.01 9.11
N ARG A 81 -0.55 6.90 8.16
CA ARG A 81 -1.75 7.73 8.06
C ARG A 81 -2.34 7.58 6.66
N ILE A 82 -3.67 7.47 6.54
CA ILE A 82 -4.34 7.44 5.23
C ILE A 82 -4.97 8.80 5.02
N LEU A 83 -4.64 9.48 3.92
CA LEU A 83 -5.24 10.77 3.58
C LEU A 83 -6.56 10.58 2.85
N ASP A 84 -7.55 11.40 3.18
CA ASP A 84 -8.86 11.39 2.51
C ASP A 84 -8.78 12.24 1.23
N LEU A 85 -8.21 11.63 0.18
CA LEU A 85 -8.03 12.24 -1.14
C LEU A 85 -9.08 11.71 -2.11
N LYS A 86 -9.51 12.57 -3.04
CA LYS A 86 -10.52 12.17 -4.03
C LYS A 86 -9.92 11.40 -5.20
N GLY A 87 -8.69 11.73 -5.57
CA GLY A 87 -7.97 11.23 -6.76
C GLY A 87 -8.57 11.70 -8.09
N THR A 88 -9.64 12.50 -8.09
CA THR A 88 -10.24 13.09 -9.29
C THR A 88 -9.67 14.46 -9.63
N ASP A 89 -8.99 15.10 -8.68
CA ASP A 89 -8.33 16.39 -8.82
C ASP A 89 -6.96 16.29 -8.15
N VAL A 90 -5.98 15.80 -8.91
CA VAL A 90 -4.66 15.48 -8.39
C VAL A 90 -3.87 16.72 -7.93
N VAL A 91 -4.20 17.90 -8.46
CA VAL A 91 -3.60 19.18 -8.03
C VAL A 91 -4.17 19.62 -6.69
N ALA A 92 -5.49 19.57 -6.52
CA ALA A 92 -6.11 19.85 -5.23
C ALA A 92 -5.66 18.85 -4.15
N ASP A 93 -5.57 17.57 -4.50
CA ASP A 93 -5.07 16.53 -3.60
C ASP A 93 -3.60 16.76 -3.23
N ALA A 94 -2.76 17.23 -4.15
CA ALA A 94 -1.36 17.59 -3.87
C ALA A 94 -1.23 18.72 -2.84
N HIS A 95 -2.13 19.72 -2.87
CA HIS A 95 -2.17 20.75 -1.83
C HIS A 95 -2.55 20.17 -0.46
N LEU A 96 -3.47 19.21 -0.40
CA LEU A 96 -3.81 18.53 0.86
C LEU A 96 -2.62 17.70 1.40
N ILE A 97 -1.82 17.10 0.52
CA ILE A 97 -0.57 16.43 0.89
C ILE A 97 0.41 17.44 1.49
N ALA A 98 0.64 18.58 0.81
CA ALA A 98 1.53 19.62 1.27
C ALA A 98 1.14 20.16 2.66
N ASP A 99 -0.15 20.41 2.88
CA ASP A 99 -0.67 20.89 4.16
C ASP A 99 -0.39 19.89 5.30
N GLU A 100 -0.57 18.60 5.05
CA GLU A 100 -0.36 17.58 6.07
C GLU A 100 1.13 17.32 6.35
N VAL A 101 1.98 17.37 5.32
CA VAL A 101 3.43 17.33 5.50
C VAL A 101 3.90 18.54 6.31
N HIS A 102 3.36 19.73 6.03
CA HIS A 102 3.68 20.93 6.80
C HIS A 102 3.32 20.79 8.27
N ARG A 103 2.10 20.30 8.59
CA ARG A 103 1.69 20.05 9.99
C ARG A 103 2.63 19.08 10.71
N VAL A 104 3.04 18.00 10.03
CA VAL A 104 4.02 17.06 10.61
C VAL A 104 5.34 17.76 10.90
N ARG A 105 5.83 18.60 10.00
CA ARG A 105 7.09 19.34 10.18
C ARG A 105 7.02 20.39 11.28
N GLU A 106 5.86 21.02 11.50
CA GLU A 106 5.65 21.93 12.63
C GLU A 106 5.77 21.21 13.98
N ASP A 107 5.22 20.00 14.08
CA ASP A 107 5.23 19.20 15.31
C ASP A 107 6.53 18.41 15.51
N ASN A 108 7.14 17.96 14.41
CA ASN A 108 8.36 17.14 14.38
C ASN A 108 9.23 17.52 13.18
N PRO A 109 10.09 18.55 13.33
CA PRO A 109 10.92 19.07 12.24
C PRO A 109 11.82 18.04 11.56
N ASP A 110 12.28 17.04 12.33
CA ASP A 110 13.22 16.01 11.86
C ASP A 110 12.53 14.69 11.46
N ALA A 111 11.19 14.68 11.34
CA ALA A 111 10.46 13.48 10.94
C ALA A 111 10.93 12.95 9.58
N GLU A 112 11.18 11.66 9.45
CA GLU A 112 11.30 11.03 8.13
C GLU A 112 9.89 10.79 7.59
N ILE A 113 9.55 11.35 6.44
CA ILE A 113 8.21 11.25 5.83
C ILE A 113 8.33 10.53 4.49
N SER A 114 7.48 9.55 4.23
CA SER A 114 7.37 8.87 2.94
C SER A 114 5.92 8.85 2.44
N LEU A 115 5.75 8.84 1.12
CA LEU A 115 4.45 8.80 0.45
C LEU A 115 4.27 7.45 -0.24
N VAL A 116 3.15 6.79 0.03
CA VAL A 116 2.71 5.57 -0.64
C VAL A 116 1.46 5.87 -1.44
N GLY A 117 1.61 6.12 -2.73
CA GLY A 117 0.51 6.51 -3.61
C GLY A 117 0.01 5.35 -4.47
N HIS A 118 -1.30 5.11 -4.44
CA HIS A 118 -1.94 4.12 -5.31
C HIS A 118 -2.67 4.82 -6.46
N SER A 119 -2.46 4.34 -7.70
CA SER A 119 -3.16 4.85 -8.88
C SER A 119 -3.06 6.39 -8.98
N ALA A 120 -4.18 7.10 -9.05
CA ALA A 120 -4.22 8.57 -9.05
C ALA A 120 -3.51 9.22 -7.83
N GLY A 121 -3.49 8.58 -6.66
CA GLY A 121 -2.79 9.08 -5.48
C GLY A 121 -1.27 9.15 -5.66
N GLY A 122 -0.69 8.28 -6.50
CA GLY A 122 0.70 8.38 -6.91
C GLY A 122 0.97 9.58 -7.81
N ILE A 123 -0.01 10.00 -8.61
CA ILE A 123 0.08 11.21 -9.44
C ILE A 123 -0.02 12.47 -8.58
N SER A 124 -0.95 12.50 -7.61
CA SER A 124 -1.04 13.61 -6.63
C SER A 124 0.25 13.80 -5.85
N ALA A 125 0.94 12.72 -5.47
CA ALA A 125 2.25 12.80 -4.84
C ALA A 125 3.33 13.38 -5.79
N ARG A 126 3.39 12.97 -7.07
CA ARG A 126 4.35 13.57 -8.01
C ARG A 126 4.09 15.04 -8.27
N GLU A 127 2.82 15.46 -8.33
CA GLU A 127 2.46 16.87 -8.43
C GLU A 127 3.01 17.66 -7.23
N TYR A 128 2.86 17.15 -6.01
CA TYR A 128 3.44 17.76 -4.81
C TYR A 128 4.97 17.84 -4.88
N LEU A 129 5.63 16.74 -5.25
CA LEU A 129 7.09 16.68 -5.38
C LEU A 129 7.62 17.66 -6.44
N LYS A 130 7.08 17.64 -7.67
CA LYS A 130 7.61 18.43 -8.79
C LYS A 130 7.22 19.90 -8.76
N HIS A 131 6.05 20.24 -8.22
CA HIS A 131 5.47 21.57 -8.39
C HIS A 131 5.15 22.31 -7.09
N GLN A 132 5.30 21.65 -5.94
CA GLN A 132 5.02 22.26 -4.63
C GLN A 132 6.19 22.13 -3.63
N GLY A 133 7.38 21.75 -4.11
CA GLY A 133 8.62 21.72 -3.31
C GLY A 133 8.79 20.47 -2.45
N GLY A 134 7.97 19.44 -2.63
CA GLY A 134 7.97 18.28 -1.73
C GLY A 134 9.24 17.43 -1.72
N THR A 135 10.15 17.57 -2.69
CA THR A 135 11.34 16.72 -2.79
C THR A 135 12.33 16.91 -1.64
N SER A 136 12.31 18.06 -0.95
CA SER A 136 13.11 18.26 0.27
C SER A 136 12.48 17.67 1.52
N ASP A 137 11.16 17.43 1.50
CA ASP A 137 10.40 16.98 2.67
C ASP A 137 10.18 15.47 2.70
N ILE A 138 10.23 14.82 1.55
CA ILE A 138 9.87 13.41 1.36
C ILE A 138 11.12 12.56 1.11
N ALA A 139 11.33 11.58 1.99
CA ALA A 139 12.41 10.60 1.86
C ALA A 139 12.13 9.62 0.71
N ARG A 140 10.92 9.06 0.64
CA ARG A 140 10.56 8.06 -0.37
C ARG A 140 9.20 8.34 -0.99
N TYR A 141 9.16 8.23 -2.32
CA TYR A 141 7.96 8.14 -3.13
C TYR A 141 7.78 6.70 -3.60
N ILE A 142 6.69 6.06 -3.16
CA ILE A 142 6.37 4.67 -3.51
C ILE A 142 5.04 4.67 -4.27
N ALA A 143 5.10 4.41 -5.57
CA ALA A 143 3.93 4.36 -6.44
C ALA A 143 3.47 2.91 -6.63
N ILE A 144 2.19 2.66 -6.42
CA ILE A 144 1.55 1.36 -6.66
C ILE A 144 0.62 1.53 -7.87
N GLY A 145 0.91 0.82 -8.95
CA GLY A 145 0.11 0.80 -10.18
C GLY A 145 -0.17 2.17 -10.79
N SER A 146 0.63 3.20 -10.49
CA SER A 146 0.30 4.58 -10.87
C SER A 146 0.55 4.82 -12.36
N PRO A 147 -0.42 5.36 -13.13
CA PRO A 147 -0.26 5.62 -14.55
C PRO A 147 0.55 6.91 -14.77
N GLN A 148 1.88 6.82 -14.60
CA GLN A 148 2.79 7.98 -14.57
C GLN A 148 2.74 8.87 -15.81
N TYR A 149 2.38 8.29 -16.96
CA TYR A 149 2.23 8.99 -18.24
C TYR A 149 0.77 9.07 -18.71
N GLY A 150 -0.17 8.86 -17.79
CA GLY A 150 -1.60 8.93 -18.02
C GLY A 150 -2.24 7.58 -18.36
N SER A 151 -3.57 7.56 -18.35
CA SER A 151 -4.37 6.38 -18.70
C SER A 151 -5.44 6.75 -19.74
N PRO A 152 -5.60 6.00 -20.85
CA PRO A 152 -6.64 6.25 -21.84
C PRO A 152 -8.06 6.26 -21.25
N GLY A 153 -8.28 5.53 -20.15
CA GLY A 153 -9.55 5.55 -19.42
C GLY A 153 -9.90 6.93 -18.84
N ALA A 154 -8.91 7.78 -18.56
CA ALA A 154 -9.12 9.15 -18.11
C ALA A 154 -9.70 10.06 -19.21
N CYS A 155 -9.41 9.79 -20.48
CA CYS A 155 -9.80 10.66 -21.60
C CYS A 155 -11.33 10.80 -21.79
N VAL A 156 -12.12 9.86 -21.24
CA VAL A 156 -13.59 9.89 -21.29
C VAL A 156 -14.22 10.37 -19.98
N GLN A 157 -13.42 10.77 -18.99
CA GLN A 157 -13.92 11.26 -17.71
C GLN A 157 -14.28 12.75 -17.78
N GLY A 158 -15.09 13.20 -16.82
CA GLY A 158 -15.44 14.61 -16.66
C GLY A 158 -14.52 15.34 -15.68
N GLY A 159 -14.64 16.66 -15.63
CA GLY A 159 -13.92 17.50 -14.65
C GLY A 159 -12.40 17.49 -14.86
N THR A 160 -11.66 17.52 -13.76
CA THR A 160 -10.18 17.45 -13.71
C THR A 160 -9.65 16.03 -13.80
N ALA A 161 -10.49 14.99 -13.64
CA ALA A 161 -10.04 13.60 -13.79
C ALA A 161 -9.56 13.29 -15.22
N LYS A 162 -10.09 14.01 -16.23
CA LYS A 162 -9.65 13.92 -17.62
C LYS A 162 -8.21 14.40 -17.82
N ASP A 163 -7.67 15.16 -16.88
CA ASP A 163 -6.31 15.69 -16.96
C ASP A 163 -5.28 14.55 -16.90
N LEU A 164 -5.65 13.37 -16.40
CA LEU A 164 -4.82 12.15 -16.46
C LEU A 164 -4.85 11.43 -17.82
N CYS A 165 -5.50 12.01 -18.84
CA CYS A 165 -5.43 11.50 -20.21
C CYS A 165 -4.00 11.65 -20.78
N PRO A 166 -3.43 10.62 -21.41
CA PRO A 166 -2.12 10.72 -22.04
C PRO A 166 -2.04 11.89 -23.03
N GLY A 167 -1.00 12.70 -22.93
CA GLY A 167 -0.79 13.86 -23.80
C GLY A 167 -1.63 15.09 -23.47
N SER A 168 -2.43 15.07 -22.39
CA SER A 168 -3.08 16.28 -21.87
C SER A 168 -2.04 17.35 -21.50
N GLU A 169 -2.46 18.61 -21.44
CA GLU A 169 -1.59 19.70 -20.98
C GLU A 169 -1.03 19.44 -19.58
N TYR A 170 -1.86 18.90 -18.68
CA TYR A 170 -1.46 18.50 -17.35
C TYR A 170 -0.38 17.42 -17.36
N MET A 171 -0.59 16.30 -18.06
CA MET A 171 0.39 15.20 -18.10
C MET A 171 1.70 15.64 -18.76
N ASN A 172 1.64 16.45 -19.82
CA ASN A 172 2.84 16.98 -20.46
C ASN A 172 3.61 17.91 -19.52
N ARG A 173 2.92 18.71 -18.70
CA ARG A 173 3.55 19.56 -17.69
C ARG A 173 4.19 18.73 -16.57
N LEU A 174 3.47 17.74 -16.05
CA LEU A 174 3.97 16.87 -14.98
C LEU A 174 5.20 16.08 -15.41
N ASN A 175 5.23 15.58 -16.65
CA ASN A 175 6.34 14.78 -17.20
C ASN A 175 7.36 15.62 -17.98
N ALA A 176 7.36 16.95 -17.83
CA ALA A 176 8.41 17.78 -18.43
C ALA A 176 9.68 17.70 -17.59
N GLY A 177 10.82 17.40 -18.24
CA GLY A 177 12.11 17.25 -17.58
C GLY A 177 12.13 16.05 -16.64
N ASP A 178 13.09 16.03 -15.72
CA ASP A 178 13.31 14.89 -14.82
C ASP A 178 12.05 14.50 -14.04
N ASP A 179 11.66 13.24 -14.17
CA ASP A 179 10.53 12.65 -13.48
C ASP A 179 10.79 12.41 -11.99
N THR A 180 12.06 12.30 -11.61
CA THR A 180 12.58 11.88 -10.29
C THR A 180 13.48 12.94 -9.64
N PRO A 181 13.09 14.22 -9.59
CA PRO A 181 13.99 15.28 -9.19
C PRO A 181 14.32 15.27 -7.69
N GLY A 182 15.52 15.77 -7.36
CA GLY A 182 15.91 16.04 -5.98
C GLY A 182 16.34 14.78 -5.21
N PRO A 183 16.34 14.84 -3.87
CA PRO A 183 16.90 13.76 -3.04
C PRO A 183 15.91 12.64 -2.71
N THR A 184 14.62 12.76 -3.08
CA THR A 184 13.61 11.73 -2.84
C THR A 184 13.99 10.43 -3.56
N GLU A 185 13.87 9.29 -2.89
CA GLU A 185 14.02 7.98 -3.54
C GLU A 185 12.69 7.56 -4.18
N TYR A 186 12.73 7.09 -5.43
CA TYR A 186 11.54 6.73 -6.20
C TYR A 186 11.42 5.21 -6.38
N TYR A 187 10.26 4.66 -6.05
CA TYR A 187 9.94 3.24 -6.19
C TYR A 187 8.65 3.04 -6.98
N ALA A 188 8.67 2.10 -7.93
CA ALA A 188 7.48 1.62 -8.63
C ALA A 188 7.16 0.18 -8.22
N ILE A 189 5.93 -0.05 -7.79
CA ILE A 189 5.33 -1.35 -7.49
C ILE A 189 4.16 -1.55 -8.45
N ARG A 190 4.07 -2.72 -9.05
CA ARG A 190 2.94 -3.11 -9.90
C ARG A 190 2.64 -4.59 -9.76
N GLY A 191 1.39 -4.98 -10.01
CA GLY A 191 1.06 -6.37 -10.30
C GLY A 191 1.66 -6.85 -11.63
N GLU A 192 1.82 -8.17 -11.76
CA GLU A 192 2.22 -8.81 -13.02
C GLU A 192 1.28 -8.46 -14.18
N HIS A 193 -0.01 -8.27 -13.91
CA HIS A 193 -1.04 -7.95 -14.91
C HIS A 193 -1.55 -6.50 -14.80
N GLU A 194 -0.80 -5.64 -14.12
CA GLU A 194 -1.11 -4.20 -14.08
C GLU A 194 -0.93 -3.60 -15.47
N TRP A 195 -1.86 -2.74 -15.89
CA TRP A 195 -1.78 -2.08 -17.19
C TRP A 195 -0.69 -1.02 -17.20
N ALA A 196 -0.57 -0.23 -16.14
CA ALA A 196 0.47 0.78 -16.00
C ALA A 196 1.78 0.14 -15.57
N ASP A 197 2.85 0.33 -16.32
CA ASP A 197 4.15 -0.21 -15.90
C ASP A 197 4.82 0.58 -14.76
N GLY A 198 4.33 1.78 -14.48
CA GLY A 198 4.76 2.64 -13.39
C GLY A 198 6.13 3.29 -13.59
N ARG A 199 6.73 3.17 -14.79
CA ARG A 199 8.09 3.64 -15.02
C ARG A 199 8.17 5.18 -15.03
N LEU A 200 9.29 5.67 -14.54
CA LEU A 200 9.73 7.06 -14.61
C LEU A 200 11.11 7.13 -15.28
N ASP A 201 11.46 8.26 -15.88
CA ASP A 201 12.84 8.55 -16.25
C ASP A 201 13.65 8.98 -15.03
N GLY A 202 14.96 9.13 -15.18
CA GLY A 202 15.87 9.33 -14.06
C GLY A 202 15.94 8.12 -13.12
N GLY A 203 16.27 8.40 -11.86
CA GLY A 203 16.61 7.40 -10.85
C GLY A 203 15.37 6.77 -10.20
N GLN A 204 15.10 5.50 -10.51
CA GLN A 204 13.96 4.78 -9.97
C GLN A 204 14.29 3.32 -9.66
N CYS A 205 13.86 2.82 -8.50
CA CYS A 205 13.75 1.38 -8.28
C CYS A 205 12.44 0.84 -8.88
N ARG A 206 12.55 -0.06 -9.85
CA ARG A 206 11.44 -0.82 -10.42
C ARG A 206 11.35 -2.15 -9.68
N MET A 207 10.42 -2.26 -8.75
CA MET A 207 10.27 -3.44 -7.91
C MET A 207 9.87 -4.65 -8.76
N LYS A 208 10.26 -5.84 -8.31
CA LYS A 208 9.81 -7.08 -8.95
C LYS A 208 8.27 -7.09 -8.96
N PRO A 209 7.61 -7.33 -10.11
CA PRO A 209 6.16 -7.36 -10.17
C PRO A 209 5.57 -8.34 -9.16
N VAL A 210 4.49 -7.92 -8.51
CA VAL A 210 3.79 -8.74 -7.51
C VAL A 210 2.94 -9.77 -8.25
N ALA A 211 3.15 -11.04 -7.93
CA ALA A 211 2.45 -12.14 -8.56
C ALA A 211 0.94 -12.06 -8.30
N SER A 212 0.15 -12.30 -9.35
CA SER A 212 -1.30 -12.37 -9.18
C SER A 212 -1.66 -13.63 -8.37
N PRO A 213 -2.50 -13.53 -7.33
CA PRO A 213 -2.90 -14.69 -6.53
C PRO A 213 -3.75 -15.69 -7.32
N SER A 214 -4.22 -15.34 -8.52
CA SER A 214 -4.89 -16.26 -9.43
C SER A 214 -4.66 -15.87 -10.90
N PRO A 215 -4.26 -16.82 -11.77
CA PRO A 215 -4.12 -16.58 -13.21
C PRO A 215 -5.48 -16.32 -13.90
N LEU A 216 -6.61 -16.44 -13.18
CA LEU A 216 -7.96 -16.18 -13.69
C LEU A 216 -8.42 -14.72 -13.51
N ILE A 217 -7.67 -13.90 -12.76
CA ILE A 217 -7.98 -12.47 -12.55
C ILE A 217 -6.97 -11.67 -13.37
N ASN A 218 -7.39 -11.27 -14.57
CA ASN A 218 -6.56 -10.53 -15.52
C ASN A 218 -6.97 -9.04 -15.61
N GLY A 219 -6.02 -8.19 -16.01
CA GLY A 219 -6.21 -6.83 -16.56
C GLY A 219 -7.32 -5.95 -15.96
N GLY A 220 -7.01 -5.21 -14.88
CA GLY A 220 -7.84 -4.11 -14.38
C GLY A 220 -8.62 -4.38 -13.08
N PHE A 221 -9.07 -5.62 -12.85
CA PHE A 221 -9.59 -5.99 -11.52
C PHE A 221 -8.46 -6.05 -10.48
N HIS A 222 -7.23 -6.37 -10.94
CA HIS A 222 -6.00 -6.35 -10.14
C HIS A 222 -5.70 -4.94 -9.63
N HIS A 223 -5.73 -3.93 -10.51
CA HIS A 223 -5.50 -2.52 -10.20
C HIS A 223 -6.35 -2.02 -9.02
N SER A 224 -7.63 -2.39 -8.97
CA SER A 224 -8.54 -1.92 -7.91
C SER A 224 -8.33 -2.63 -6.55
N ILE A 225 -7.61 -3.75 -6.52
CA ILE A 225 -7.42 -4.57 -5.31
C ILE A 225 -5.95 -4.66 -4.87
N GLU A 226 -5.01 -4.04 -5.57
CA GLU A 226 -3.57 -4.09 -5.21
C GLU A 226 -3.34 -3.64 -3.77
N SER A 227 -4.07 -2.63 -3.30
CA SER A 227 -3.99 -2.14 -1.92
C SER A 227 -4.44 -3.15 -0.86
N LEU A 228 -5.20 -4.19 -1.24
CA LEU A 228 -5.71 -5.24 -0.35
C LEU A 228 -4.76 -6.45 -0.25
N GLN A 229 -3.80 -6.55 -1.17
CA GLN A 229 -2.87 -7.67 -1.23
C GLN A 229 -1.78 -7.55 -0.16
N SER A 230 -1.54 -8.64 0.57
CA SER A 230 -0.50 -8.66 1.61
C SER A 230 0.90 -8.57 0.97
N GLU A 231 1.05 -9.11 -0.22
CA GLU A 231 2.26 -9.14 -1.02
C GLU A 231 2.67 -7.74 -1.47
N VAL A 232 1.70 -6.90 -1.84
CA VAL A 232 1.93 -5.47 -2.10
C VAL A 232 2.39 -4.77 -0.83
N SER A 233 1.76 -5.02 0.32
CA SER A 233 2.20 -4.45 1.60
C SER A 233 3.64 -4.85 1.96
N ALA A 234 4.03 -6.10 1.72
CA ALA A 234 5.39 -6.58 1.94
C ALA A 234 6.40 -5.89 1.01
N THR A 235 6.01 -5.63 -0.23
CA THR A 235 6.83 -4.91 -1.21
C THR A 235 6.99 -3.43 -0.82
N VAL A 236 5.92 -2.80 -0.30
CA VAL A 236 6.00 -1.44 0.27
C VAL A 236 6.94 -1.40 1.47
N LEU A 237 6.86 -2.38 2.40
CA LEU A 237 7.79 -2.48 3.53
C LEU A 237 9.26 -2.61 3.08
N ALA A 238 9.52 -3.39 2.02
CA ALA A 238 10.86 -3.49 1.45
C ALA A 238 11.35 -2.13 0.93
N ALA A 239 10.53 -1.42 0.17
CA ALA A 239 10.85 -0.08 -0.33
C ALA A 239 11.08 0.94 0.80
N LEU A 240 10.23 0.92 1.84
CA LEU A 240 10.38 1.79 3.01
C LEU A 240 11.70 1.53 3.77
N ASN A 241 12.17 0.28 3.77
CA ASN A 241 13.48 -0.10 4.32
C ASN A 241 14.65 0.14 3.34
N GLY A 242 14.44 0.87 2.23
CA GLY A 242 15.47 1.15 1.23
C GLY A 242 15.88 -0.05 0.37
N THR A 243 15.06 -1.11 0.33
CA THR A 243 15.37 -2.34 -0.42
C THR A 243 14.72 -2.31 -1.80
N CYS A 244 15.55 -2.34 -2.85
CA CYS A 244 15.10 -2.54 -4.22
C CYS A 244 15.07 -4.04 -4.56
N THR A 245 13.88 -4.63 -4.67
CA THR A 245 13.73 -6.08 -4.92
C THR A 245 13.78 -6.46 -6.41
N GLY A 246 13.67 -5.46 -7.29
CA GLY A 246 13.82 -5.62 -8.72
C GLY A 246 15.12 -4.95 -9.20
N GLU A 247 14.98 -3.96 -10.06
CA GLU A 247 16.10 -3.27 -10.70
C GLU A 247 16.04 -1.78 -10.42
N PHE A 248 17.16 -1.21 -9.97
CA PHE A 248 17.34 0.23 -9.99
C PHE A 248 17.81 0.66 -11.37
N VAL A 249 17.10 1.61 -11.97
CA VAL A 249 17.43 2.19 -13.26
C VAL A 249 17.71 3.68 -13.11
N ASP A 250 18.49 4.20 -14.03
CA ASP A 250 18.69 5.63 -14.25
C ASP A 250 18.48 5.89 -15.75
N GLU A 251 17.22 6.16 -16.13
CA GLU A 251 16.85 6.33 -17.54
C GLU A 251 17.12 7.77 -18.02
N PRO A 252 17.53 7.97 -19.29
CA PRO A 252 17.73 9.32 -19.79
C PRO A 252 16.45 10.16 -19.68
N ILE A 253 16.61 11.40 -19.25
CA ILE A 253 15.50 12.36 -19.13
C ILE A 253 14.80 12.53 -20.49
N ASP A 254 13.47 12.61 -20.45
CA ASP A 254 12.54 12.71 -21.59
C ASP A 254 12.60 11.50 -22.56
N SER A 255 13.12 10.34 -22.11
CA SER A 255 13.26 9.15 -22.97
C SER A 255 11.97 8.32 -23.10
N ILE A 256 11.02 8.46 -22.18
CA ILE A 256 9.81 7.66 -22.13
C ILE A 256 8.70 8.29 -22.97
N GLN A 257 7.94 7.44 -23.67
CA GLN A 257 6.78 7.83 -24.45
C GLN A 257 5.52 7.24 -23.83
N ALA A 258 4.49 8.05 -23.62
CA ALA A 258 3.25 7.63 -22.94
C ALA A 258 2.55 6.41 -23.57
N LYS A 259 2.69 6.22 -24.88
CA LYS A 259 2.14 5.06 -25.60
C LYS A 259 2.79 3.73 -25.19
N ASP A 260 3.99 3.78 -24.62
CA ASP A 260 4.81 2.61 -24.28
C ASP A 260 4.74 2.30 -22.77
N THR A 261 3.91 3.01 -22.00
CA THR A 261 3.83 2.88 -20.53
C THR A 261 2.55 2.19 -20.04
N ILE A 262 1.64 1.84 -20.96
CA ILE A 262 0.37 1.18 -20.63
C ILE A 262 0.11 -0.03 -21.53
N PHE A 263 -0.58 -1.04 -21.01
CA PHE A 263 -0.93 -2.27 -21.72
C PHE A 263 0.29 -3.08 -22.19
N GLN A 264 1.27 -3.25 -21.30
CA GLN A 264 2.50 -4.00 -21.60
C GLN A 264 2.22 -5.43 -22.08
N ASP A 265 1.13 -6.04 -21.60
CA ASP A 265 0.71 -7.40 -21.95
C ASP A 265 -0.42 -7.44 -23.00
N GLY A 266 -0.71 -6.30 -23.64
CA GLY A 266 -1.88 -6.11 -24.50
C GLY A 266 -3.13 -5.66 -23.74
N LEU A 267 -4.24 -5.55 -24.48
CA LEU A 267 -5.59 -5.26 -23.94
C LEU A 267 -6.26 -6.51 -23.40
#